data_AF-A0A7X3Y5S0-F1
#
_entry.id   AF-A0A7X3Y5S0-F1
#
_cell.length_a   1.000
_cell.length_b   1.000
_cell.length_c   1.000
_cell.angle_alpha   90.00
_cell.angle_beta   90.00
_cell.angle_gamma   90.00
#
_symmetry.space_group_name_H-M   'P 1'
#
loop_
_entity.id
_entity.type
_entity.pdbx_description
1 polymer ?
#
loop_
_entity_poly.entity_id
_entity_poly.type
_entity_poly.pdbx_seq_one_letter_code
_entity_poly.pdbx_strand_id
1 'polypeptide(L)' 'MAQAFDTLATAKRLRDAGMEQEQAEAVAAAVREGQGDLVTRADLRAELAGLERRMILFALALVGVLFAAIKLVP' A
#
# COMPACT_ATOMS: atom_id res chain seq x y z
N MET A 1 -10.04 -2.38 -4.79
CA MET A 1 -10.98 -1.31 -4.41
C MET A 1 -11.05 -1.27 -2.91
N ALA A 2 -10.67 -0.16 -2.27
CA ALA A 2 -10.90 0.04 -0.85
C ALA A 2 -12.42 0.06 -0.62
N GLN A 3 -12.94 -0.88 0.15
CA GLN A 3 -14.36 -0.91 0.47
C GLN A 3 -14.65 0.26 1.41
N ALA A 4 -15.58 1.14 1.02
CA ALA A 4 -15.92 2.31 1.81
C ALA A 4 -16.40 1.89 3.21
N PHE A 5 -15.78 2.44 4.25
CA PHE A 5 -16.18 2.19 5.62
C PHE A 5 -17.48 2.93 5.94
N ASP A 6 -18.51 2.16 6.27
CA ASP A 6 -19.82 2.68 6.64
C ASP A 6 -19.82 3.11 8.11
N THR A 7 -19.57 4.39 8.33
CA THR A 7 -19.60 5.04 9.65
C THR A 7 -20.95 4.87 10.33
N LEU A 8 -22.06 4.98 9.60
CA LEU A 8 -23.39 4.92 10.16
C LEU A 8 -23.73 3.51 10.65
N ALA A 9 -23.45 2.49 9.83
CA ALA A 9 -23.65 1.10 10.24
C ALA A 9 -22.73 0.74 11.41
N THR A 10 -21.51 1.27 11.47
CA THR A 10 -20.58 1.01 12.56
C THR A 10 -21.03 1.66 13.88
N ALA A 11 -21.43 2.94 13.84
CA ALA A 11 -21.99 3.61 15.01
C ALA A 11 -23.24 2.90 15.54
N LYS A 12 -24.14 2.46 14.66
CA LYS A 12 -25.32 1.65 15.05
C LYS A 12 -24.92 0.36 15.77
N ARG A 13 -23.96 -0.40 15.23
CA ARG A 13 -23.48 -1.64 15.87
C ARG A 13 -22.83 -1.38 17.23
N LEU A 14 -22.05 -0.31 17.36
CA LEU A 14 -21.43 0.07 18.63
C LEU A 14 -22.48 0.45 19.67
N ARG A 15 -23.50 1.21 19.27
CA ARG A 15 -24.64 1.51 20.14
C ARG A 15 -25.38 0.25 20.55
N ASP A 16 -25.69 -0.64 19.59
CA ASP A 16 -26.41 -1.89 19.87
C ASP A 16 -25.58 -2.84 20.78
N ALA A 17 -24.26 -2.65 20.86
CA ALA A 17 -23.36 -3.33 21.79
C ALA A 17 -23.28 -2.66 23.19
N GLY A 18 -24.04 -1.59 23.42
CA GLY A 18 -24.15 -0.90 24.72
C GLY A 18 -23.31 0.38 24.83
N MET A 19 -22.70 0.85 23.75
CA MET A 19 -22.02 2.15 23.74
C MET A 19 -23.06 3.29 23.66
N GLU A 20 -22.81 4.40 24.35
CA GLU A 20 -23.65 5.59 24.24
C GLU A 20 -23.55 6.19 22.82
N GLN A 21 -24.60 6.84 22.31
CA GLN A 21 -24.70 7.24 20.90
C GLN A 21 -23.59 8.22 20.49
N GLU A 22 -23.28 9.21 21.33
CA GLU A 22 -22.23 10.18 21.06
C GLU A 22 -20.85 9.49 21.00
N GLN A 23 -20.60 8.55 21.91
CA GLN A 23 -19.37 7.74 21.90
C GLN A 23 -19.29 6.82 20.67
N ALA A 24 -20.39 6.17 20.29
CA ALA A 24 -20.46 5.29 19.14
C ALA A 24 -20.16 6.02 17.83
N GLU A 25 -20.69 7.24 17.68
CA GLU A 25 -20.41 8.13 16.55
C GLU A 25 -18.95 8.61 16.55
N ALA A 26 -18.43 9.03 17.70
CA ALA A 26 -17.05 9.48 17.84
C ALA A 26 -16.04 8.38 17.48
N VAL A 27 -16.28 7.15 17.93
CA VAL A 27 -15.43 6.00 17.59
C VAL A 27 -15.52 5.67 16.10
N ALA A 28 -16.72 5.66 15.53
CA ALA A 28 -16.90 5.40 14.10
C ALA A 28 -16.18 6.47 13.24
N ALA A 29 -16.27 7.74 13.65
CA ALA A 29 -15.58 8.85 12.99
C ALA A 29 -14.04 8.69 13.07
N ALA A 30 -13.50 8.41 14.26
CA ALA A 30 -12.06 8.19 14.44
C ALA A 30 -11.52 7.02 13.61
N VAL A 31 -12.29 5.92 13.52
CA VAL A 31 -11.91 4.78 12.67
C VAL A 31 -11.90 5.18 11.20
N ARG A 32 -12.90 5.93 10.73
CA ARG A 32 -12.94 6.43 9.34
C ARG A 32 -11.78 7.36 9.02
N GLU A 33 -11.44 8.27 9.92
CA GLU A 33 -10.28 9.16 9.77
C GLU A 33 -8.97 8.37 9.73
N GLY A 34 -8.85 7.32 10.54
CA GLY A 34 -7.72 6.38 10.53
C GLY A 34 -7.63 5.49 9.29
N GLN A 35 -8.65 5.47 8.43
CA GLN A 35 -8.60 4.76 7.14
C GLN A 35 -7.98 5.58 5.99
N GLY A 36 -7.35 6.72 6.28
CA GLY A 36 -6.54 7.45 5.29
C GLY A 36 -5.41 6.60 4.68
N ASP A 37 -4.91 7.00 3.49
CA ASP A 37 -3.84 6.38 2.68
C ASP A 37 -3.40 4.96 3.05
N LEU A 38 -4.37 4.03 3.05
CA LEU A 38 -4.11 2.62 3.28
C LEU A 38 -3.44 2.03 2.03
N VAL A 39 -2.13 1.78 2.12
CA VAL A 39 -1.41 1.06 1.08
C VAL A 39 -1.92 -0.38 1.04
N THR A 40 -2.47 -0.80 -0.09
CA THR A 40 -2.93 -2.18 -0.25
C THR A 40 -1.76 -3.12 -0.53
N ARG A 41 -1.95 -4.42 -0.30
CA ARG A 41 -0.97 -5.43 -0.72
C ARG A 41 -0.73 -5.42 -2.23
N ALA A 42 -1.71 -4.98 -3.02
CA ALA A 42 -1.57 -4.85 -4.47
C ALA A 42 -0.63 -3.70 -4.83
N ASP A 43 -0.74 -2.57 -4.13
CA ASP A 43 0.13 -1.40 -4.32
C ASP A 43 1.59 -1.76 -3.98
N LEU A 44 1.81 -2.44 -2.85
CA LEU A 44 3.14 -2.95 -2.47
C LEU A 44 3.72 -3.90 -3.53
N ARG A 45 2.91 -4.82 -4.06
CA ARG A 45 3.36 -5.75 -5.11
C ARG A 45 3.72 -5.02 -6.40
N ALA A 46 2.96 -3.99 -6.76
CA ALA A 46 3.24 -3.19 -7.95
C ALA A 46 4.57 -2.43 -7.82
N GLU A 47 4.81 -1.79 -6.68
CA GLU A 47 6.08 -1.11 -6.39
C GLU A 47 7.27 -2.08 -6.38
N LEU A 48 7.12 -3.25 -5.74
CA LEU A 48 8.17 -4.27 -5.72
C LEU A 48 8.49 -4.81 -7.12
N ALA A 49 7.47 -5.08 -7.93
CA ALA A 49 7.67 -5.50 -9.32
C ALA A 49 8.38 -4.41 -10.15
N GLY A 50 8.04 -3.14 -9.91
CA GLY A 50 8.73 -2.00 -10.51
C GLY A 50 10.20 -1.93 -10.10
N LEU A 51 10.50 -2.14 -8.82
CA LEU A 51 11.86 -2.17 -8.28
C LEU A 51 12.68 -3.33 -8.87
N GLU A 52 12.11 -4.55 -8.87
CA GLU A 52 12.75 -5.74 -9.44
C GLU A 52 13.10 -5.53 -10.92
N ARG A 53 12.17 -4.95 -11.70
CA ARG A 53 12.43 -4.61 -13.10
C ARG A 53 13.59 -3.63 -13.26
N ARG A 54 13.67 -2.58 -12.43
CA ARG A 54 14.78 -1.62 -12.46
C ARG A 54 16.10 -2.31 -12.13
N MET A 55 16.13 -3.18 -11.13
CA MET A 55 17.32 -3.95 -10.77
C MET A 55 17.78 -4.85 -11.91
N ILE A 56 16.87 -5.56 -12.58
CA ILE A 56 17.18 -6.38 -13.75
C ILE A 56 17.79 -5.53 -14.87
N LEU A 57 17.21 -4.37 -15.16
CA LEU A 57 17.74 -3.46 -16.20
C LEU A 57 19.15 -2.96 -15.84
N PHE A 58 19.39 -2.59 -14.59
CA PHE A 58 20.73 -2.21 -14.13
C PHE A 58 21.73 -3.36 -14.23
N ALA A 59 21.34 -4.57 -13.84
CA ALA A 59 22.20 -5.75 -13.96
C ALA A 59 22.57 -6.03 -15.42
N LEU A 60 21.61 -5.97 -16.34
CA LEU A 60 21.86 -6.13 -17.77
C LEU A 60 22.78 -5.04 -18.32
N ALA A 61 22.59 -3.79 -17.92
CA ALA A 61 23.47 -2.69 -18.30
C ALA A 61 24.90 -2.91 -17.81
N LEU A 62 25.08 -3.33 -16.55
CA LEU A 62 26.39 -3.66 -15.99
C LEU A 62 27.07 -4.81 -16.73
N VAL A 63 26.35 -5.89 -17.04
CA VAL A 63 26.88 -7.00 -17.86
C VAL A 63 27.30 -6.51 -19.24
N GLY A 64 26.48 -5.66 -19.88
CA GLY A 64 26.81 -5.07 -21.18
C GLY A 64 28.07 -4.20 -21.14
N VAL A 65 28.23 -3.37 -20.10
CA VAL A 65 29.42 -2.55 -19.89
C VAL A 65 30.66 -3.41 -19.65
N LEU A 66 30.57 -4.43 -18.79
CA LEU A 66 31.67 -5.37 -18.53
C LEU A 66 32.10 -6.11 -19.80
N PHE A 67 31.13 -6.58 -20.59
CA PHE A 67 31.40 -7.26 -21.86
C PHE A 67 32.11 -6.33 -22.85
N ALA A 68 31.65 -5.08 -22.99
CA ALA A 68 32.29 -4.09 -23.83
C ALA A 68 33.73 -3.79 -23.36
N ALA A 69 33.94 -3.64 -22.05
CA ALA A 69 35.26 -3.44 -21.47
C ALA A 69 36.21 -4.60 -21.79
N ILE A 70 35.80 -5.85 -21.58
CA ILE A 70 36.59 -7.03 -21.91
C ILE A 70 36.96 -7.05 -23.39
N LYS A 71 36.02 -6.73 -24.28
CA LYS A 71 36.27 -6.73 -25.74
C LYS A 71 37.22 -5.61 -26.20
N LEU A 72 37.34 -4.52 -25.43
CA LEU A 72 38.17 -3.36 -25.74
C LEU A 72 39.55 -3.42 -25.06
N VAL A 73 39.76 -4.36 -24.13
CA VAL A 73 41.10 -4.69 -23.62
C VAL A 73 41.81 -5.54 -24.68
N PRO A 74 42.96 -5.10 -25.22
CA PRO A 74 43.72 -5.82 -26.24
C PRO A 74 44.31 -7.13 -25.73
#